data_AF-A0A660RSW1-F1
#
_entry.id   AF-A0A660RSW1-F1
#
_cell.length_a   1.000
_cell.length_b   1.000
_cell.length_c   1.000
_cell.angle_alpha   90.00
_cell.angle_beta   90.00
_cell.angle_gamma   90.00
#
_symmetry.space_group_name_H-M   'P 1'
#
loop_
_entity.id
_entity.type
_entity.pdbx_description
1 polymer ?
#
loop_
_entity_poly.entity_id
_entity_poly.type
_entity_poly.pdbx_seq_one_letter_code
_entity_poly.pdbx_strand_id
1 'polypeptide(L)'
;LEELTLKTSLPPETIQPILEELEKQNILSLVEGKIFLIRPPEKIYLKDLFSFTSFSLIENPEFKELYKKMQNFMENFSRFTLKDLF
;
A
#
# COMPACT_ATOMS: atom_id res chain seq x y z
N LEU A 1 -13.35 5.35 -12.92
CA LEU A 1 -12.79 3.98 -12.87
C LEU A 1 -12.11 3.59 -14.18
N GLU A 2 -12.74 3.81 -15.34
CA GLU A 2 -12.17 3.51 -16.67
C GLU A 2 -10.75 4.06 -16.90
N GLU A 3 -10.49 5.31 -16.51
CA GLU A 3 -9.15 5.92 -16.63
C GLU A 3 -8.08 5.16 -15.82
N LEU A 4 -8.42 4.66 -14.64
CA LEU A 4 -7.49 3.88 -13.81
C LEU A 4 -7.24 2.50 -14.41
N THR A 5 -8.27 1.85 -14.93
CA THR A 5 -8.14 0.57 -15.66
C THR A 5 -7.17 0.72 -16.83
N LEU A 6 -7.24 1.82 -17.59
CA LEU A 6 -6.30 2.10 -18.68
C LEU A 6 -4.88 2.37 -18.20
N LYS A 7 -4.70 3.12 -17.11
CA LYS A 7 -3.38 3.49 -16.58
C LYS A 7 -2.64 2.33 -15.89
N THR A 8 -3.39 1.42 -15.29
CA THR A 8 -2.84 0.31 -14.51
C THR A 8 -2.87 -1.03 -15.24
N SER A 9 -3.62 -1.12 -16.35
CA SER A 9 -3.96 -2.37 -17.04
C SER A 9 -4.64 -3.41 -16.13
N LEU A 10 -5.26 -2.98 -15.04
CA LEU A 10 -5.98 -3.84 -14.10
C LEU A 10 -7.50 -3.74 -14.34
N PRO A 11 -8.23 -4.86 -14.28
CA PRO A 11 -9.66 -4.83 -14.49
C PRO A 11 -10.38 -4.10 -13.32
N PRO A 12 -11.55 -3.49 -13.59
CA PRO A 12 -12.34 -2.78 -12.58
C PRO A 12 -12.57 -3.59 -11.30
N GLU A 13 -12.82 -4.90 -11.42
CA GLU A 13 -13.07 -5.79 -10.28
C GLU A 13 -11.85 -5.94 -9.35
N THR A 14 -10.64 -5.66 -9.84
CA THR A 14 -9.42 -5.67 -9.04
C THR A 14 -9.17 -4.30 -8.39
N ILE A 15 -9.48 -3.21 -9.10
CA ILE A 15 -9.23 -1.84 -8.64
C ILE A 15 -10.25 -1.43 -7.57
N GLN A 16 -11.53 -1.74 -7.78
CA GLN A 16 -12.63 -1.28 -6.94
C GLN A 16 -12.45 -1.66 -5.45
N PRO A 17 -12.10 -2.92 -5.09
CA PRO A 17 -11.85 -3.29 -3.70
C PRO A 17 -10.67 -2.53 -3.06
N ILE A 18 -9.64 -2.22 -3.85
CA ILE A 18 -8.48 -1.46 -3.36
C ILE A 18 -8.90 -0.03 -3.03
N LEU A 19 -9.69 0.60 -3.89
CA LEU A 19 -10.19 1.96 -3.66
C LEU A 19 -11.09 2.02 -2.42
N GLU A 20 -11.99 1.06 -2.25
CA GLU A 20 -12.87 0.98 -1.06
C GLU A 20 -12.09 0.79 0.23
N GLU A 21 -11.02 -0.01 0.21
CA GLU A 21 -10.15 -0.20 1.37
C GLU A 21 -9.38 1.09 1.72
N LEU A 22 -8.83 1.77 0.72
CA LEU A 22 -8.15 3.05 0.91
C LEU A 22 -9.12 4.15 1.39
N GLU A 23 -10.40 4.09 0.99
CA GLU A 23 -11.45 4.98 1.50
C GLU A 23 -11.77 4.69 2.97
N LYS A 24 -11.93 3.43 3.37
CA LYS A 24 -12.14 3.03 4.78
C LYS A 24 -10.99 3.47 5.68
N GLN A 25 -9.78 3.45 5.15
CA GLN A 25 -8.61 3.93 5.86
C GLN A 25 -8.57 5.46 5.93
N ASN A 26 -9.46 6.20 5.26
CA ASN A 26 -9.44 7.66 5.12
C ASN A 26 -8.21 8.19 4.35
N ILE A 27 -7.70 7.45 3.36
CA ILE A 27 -6.59 7.89 2.49
C ILE A 27 -7.14 8.67 1.30
N LEU A 28 -8.21 8.16 0.71
CA LEU A 28 -8.92 8.77 -0.40
C LEU A 28 -10.42 8.88 -0.11
N SER A 29 -11.15 9.60 -0.96
CA SER A 29 -12.62 9.64 -0.97
C SER A 29 -13.14 9.43 -2.40
N LEU A 30 -14.20 8.65 -2.51
CA LEU A 30 -14.90 8.32 -3.74
C LEU A 30 -16.21 9.12 -3.80
N VAL A 31 -16.26 10.17 -4.63
CA VAL A 31 -17.45 11.03 -4.77
C VAL A 31 -17.79 11.15 -6.24
N GLU A 32 -19.04 10.80 -6.60
CA GLU A 32 -19.56 10.92 -7.97
C GLU A 32 -18.64 10.28 -9.04
N GLY A 33 -18.04 9.13 -8.71
CA GLY A 33 -17.13 8.41 -9.62
C GLY A 33 -15.73 9.04 -9.76
N LYS A 34 -15.42 10.08 -8.99
CA LYS A 34 -14.10 10.70 -8.88
C LYS A 34 -13.39 10.24 -7.62
N ILE A 35 -12.07 10.33 -7.64
CA ILE A 35 -11.17 9.87 -6.58
C ILE A 35 -10.35 11.06 -6.11
N PHE A 36 -10.45 11.38 -4.83
CA PHE A 36 -9.73 12.49 -4.21
C PHE A 36 -8.81 11.96 -3.12
N LEU A 37 -7.54 12.37 -3.14
CA LEU A 37 -6.67 12.16 -2.00
C LEU A 37 -7.10 13.11 -0.89
N ILE A 38 -7.48 12.58 0.27
CA ILE A 38 -7.98 13.40 1.40
C ILE A 38 -6.92 13.60 2.49
N ARG A 39 -5.81 12.85 2.42
CA ARG A 39 -4.62 13.07 3.24
C ARG A 39 -3.49 13.66 2.41
N PRO A 40 -2.69 14.60 2.96
CA PRO A 40 -1.48 15.07 2.29
C PRO A 40 -0.52 13.91 1.99
N PRO A 41 0.15 13.87 0.83
CA PRO A 41 1.07 12.79 0.46
C PRO A 41 2.17 12.52 1.49
N GLU A 42 2.69 13.55 2.16
CA GLU A 42 3.69 13.45 3.22
C GLU A 42 3.17 12.83 4.53
N LYS A 43 1.85 12.59 4.64
CA LYS A 43 1.21 11.96 5.80
C LYS A 43 0.67 10.57 5.48
N ILE A 44 0.91 10.06 4.28
CA ILE A 44 0.51 8.71 3.86
C ILE A 44 1.78 7.87 3.82
N TYR A 45 2.01 7.05 4.84
CA TYR A 45 3.16 6.16 4.84
C TYR A 45 2.91 4.98 3.90
N LEU A 46 3.96 4.52 3.21
CA LEU A 46 3.80 3.38 2.29
C LEU A 46 3.34 2.11 3.03
N LYS A 47 3.72 1.94 4.30
CA LYS A 47 3.21 0.86 5.16
C LYS A 47 1.70 0.89 5.36
N ASP A 48 1.06 2.05 5.22
CA ASP A 48 -0.40 2.18 5.38
C ASP A 48 -1.10 1.73 4.09
N LEU A 49 -0.44 1.85 2.93
CA LEU A 49 -0.96 1.41 1.62
C LEU A 49 -0.77 -0.09 1.40
N PHE A 50 0.29 -0.65 1.95
CA PHE A 50 0.64 -2.05 1.81
C PHE A 50 0.44 -2.75 3.16
N SER A 51 -0.60 -3.57 3.26
CA SER A 51 -0.67 -4.58 4.31
C SER A 51 0.41 -5.61 4.02
N PHE A 52 1.63 -5.32 4.47
CA PHE A 52 2.68 -6.32 4.55
C PHE A 52 2.25 -7.26 5.65
N THR A 53 1.49 -8.28 5.26
CA THR A 53 1.17 -9.39 6.12
C THR A 53 2.46 -9.83 6.76
N SER A 54 2.50 -9.60 8.08
CA SER A 54 3.56 -10.01 8.97
C SER A 54 4.14 -11.31 8.46
N PHE A 55 5.41 -11.28 8.03
CA PHE A 55 6.15 -12.50 7.76
C PHE A 55 6.06 -13.30 9.05
N SER A 56 5.11 -14.22 9.11
CA SER A 56 5.00 -15.18 10.20
C SER A 56 6.32 -15.89 10.15
N LEU A 57 7.19 -15.56 11.11
CA LEU A 57 8.51 -16.15 11.23
C LEU A 57 8.29 -17.64 11.36
N ILE A 58 8.38 -18.36 10.25
CA ILE A 58 8.66 -19.78 10.31
C ILE A 58 10.06 -19.79 10.91
N GLU A 59 10.17 -20.20 12.17
CA GLU A 59 11.44 -20.33 12.88
C GLU A 59 12.24 -21.50 12.29
N ASN A 60 12.57 -21.41 11.00
CA ASN A 60 13.59 -22.23 10.39
C ASN A 60 14.93 -21.51 10.60
N PRO A 61 15.85 -22.08 11.39
CA PRO A 61 17.15 -21.48 11.67
C PRO A 61 17.95 -21.12 10.41
N GLU A 62 17.78 -21.88 9.33
CA GLU A 62 18.48 -21.65 8.05
C GLU A 62 18.11 -20.32 7.40
N PHE A 63 16.88 -19.83 7.62
CA PHE A 63 16.37 -18.59 7.01
C PHE A 63 16.41 -17.39 7.95
N LYS A 64 16.92 -17.55 9.18
CA LYS A 64 16.94 -16.49 10.21
C LYS A 64 17.60 -15.19 9.72
N GLU A 65 18.72 -15.28 9.02
CA GLU A 65 19.40 -14.08 8.48
C GLU A 65 18.60 -13.42 7.36
N LEU A 66 17.97 -14.21 6.49
CA LEU A 66 17.12 -13.70 5.42
C LEU A 66 15.92 -12.95 6.01
N TYR A 67 15.23 -13.55 6.99
CA TYR A 67 14.14 -12.89 7.69
C TYR A 67 14.56 -11.59 8.36
N LYS A 68 15.72 -11.55 9.01
CA LYS A 68 16.25 -10.31 9.61
C LYS A 68 16.52 -9.23 8.55
N LYS A 69 17.09 -9.60 7.40
CA LYS A 69 17.30 -8.66 6.28
C LYS A 69 15.98 -8.12 5.74
N MET A 70 14.98 -8.99 5.58
CA MET A 70 13.66 -8.60 5.13
C MET A 70 12.99 -7.67 6.14
N GLN A 71 13.01 -7.99 7.44
CA GLN A 71 12.49 -7.12 8.50
C GLN A 71 13.15 -5.73 8.48
N ASN A 72 14.48 -5.67 8.41
CA ASN A 72 15.19 -4.39 8.34
C ASN A 72 14.81 -3.58 7.09
N PHE A 73 14.67 -4.26 5.95
CA PHE A 73 14.19 -3.62 4.72
C PHE A 73 12.77 -3.07 4.92
N MET A 74 11.87 -3.85 5.51
CA MET A 74 10.49 -3.43 5.77
C MET A 74 10.41 -2.25 6.73
N GLU A 75 11.19 -2.26 7.81
CA GLU A 75 11.26 -1.13 8.75
C GLU A 75 11.73 0.15 8.06
N ASN A 76 12.75 0.07 7.21
CA ASN A 76 13.22 1.23 6.45
C ASN A 76 12.17 1.67 5.41
N PHE A 77 11.56 0.73 4.70
CA PHE A 77 10.51 1.01 3.72
C PHE A 77 9.29 1.70 4.37
N SER A 78 8.98 1.33 5.61
CA SER A 78 7.84 1.86 6.36
C SER A 78 7.94 3.35 6.71
N ARG A 79 9.13 3.94 6.60
CA ARG A 79 9.38 5.36 6.88
C ARG A 79 9.11 6.26 5.67
N PHE A 80 9.05 5.69 4.47
CA PHE A 80 8.73 6.45 3.27
C PHE A 80 7.25 6.80 3.24
N THR A 81 6.98 7.96 2.65
CA THR A 81 5.65 8.49 2.42
C THR A 81 5.35 8.49 0.93
N LEU A 82 4.08 8.68 0.57
CA LEU A 82 3.67 8.79 -0.83
C LEU A 82 4.39 9.95 -1.53
N LYS A 83 4.75 11.02 -0.80
CA LYS A 83 5.52 12.15 -1.33
C LYS A 83 6.91 11.73 -1.82
N ASP A 84 7.55 10.75 -1.20
CA ASP A 84 8.90 10.34 -1.55
C ASP A 84 8.99 9.59 -2.90
N LEU A 85 7.84 9.29 -3.52
CA LEU A 85 7.74 8.58 -4.79
C LEU A 85 7.61 9.50 -6.02
N PHE A 86 7.45 10.82 -5.84
CA PHE A 86 7.18 11.78 -6.92
C PHE A 86 8.00 13.06 -6.78
#